data_AF-A0A5V6NKV5-F1
#
_entry.id   AF-A0A5V6NKV5-F1
#
_cell.length_a   1.000
_cell.length_b   1.000
_cell.length_c   1.000
_cell.angle_alpha   90.00
_cell.angle_beta   90.00
_cell.angle_gamma   90.00
#
_symmetry.space_group_name_H-M   'P 1'
#
loop_
_entity.id
_entity.type
_entity.pdbx_description
1 polymer ?
#
loop_
_entity_poly.entity_id
_entity_poly.type
_entity_poly.pdbx_seq_one_letter_code
_entity_poly.pdbx_strand_id
1 'polypeptide(L)'
;MSNIDKQALRERYSPKPAPECHICGEEMTIQRMSASRITYGCTGATYDDKGCHYAEGRSIADDHYEQSHVTVVDVSDPDVLALLDENLQLQRGKDAIEAVALALRDDMRQAREQLAAAERRIAELEAKLETADRLQDGAFRDGLKAGFSYGQTDDQSGFAQCMSAYSTRTDIGVKVE
;
A
#
# COMPACT_ATOMS: atom_id res chain seq x y z
N MET A 1 8.78 -19.17 -6.24
CA MET A 1 7.83 -18.50 -7.16
C MET A 1 8.20 -18.93 -8.56
N SER A 2 7.25 -19.41 -9.35
CA SER A 2 7.52 -19.79 -10.75
C SER A 2 7.98 -18.55 -11.52
N ASN A 3 9.15 -18.63 -12.16
CA ASN A 3 9.75 -17.55 -12.94
C ASN A 3 9.07 -17.50 -14.32
N ILE A 4 7.74 -17.34 -14.31
CA ILE A 4 6.94 -17.27 -15.52
C ILE A 4 7.17 -15.89 -16.12
N ASP A 5 7.73 -15.89 -17.32
CA ASP A 5 7.86 -14.69 -18.12
C ASP A 5 6.49 -14.23 -18.61
N LYS A 6 5.91 -13.26 -17.89
CA LYS A 6 4.60 -12.68 -18.23
C LYS A 6 4.63 -11.97 -19.58
N GLN A 7 5.77 -11.42 -20.00
CA GLN A 7 5.90 -10.77 -21.30
C GLN A 7 5.81 -11.80 -22.43
N ALA A 8 6.52 -12.91 -22.29
CA ALA A 8 6.42 -14.03 -23.23
C ALA A 8 5.00 -14.62 -23.30
N LEU A 9 4.23 -14.60 -22.19
CA LEU A 9 2.82 -14.97 -22.22
C LEU A 9 1.97 -13.94 -22.99
N ARG A 10 2.16 -12.64 -22.75
CA ARG A 10 1.42 -11.59 -23.48
C ARG A 10 1.65 -11.69 -24.98
N GLU A 11 2.88 -11.90 -25.42
CA GLU A 11 3.22 -12.08 -26.84
C GLU A 11 2.57 -13.33 -27.43
N ARG A 12 2.53 -14.44 -26.68
CA ARG A 12 1.95 -15.70 -27.14
C ARG A 12 0.44 -15.63 -27.38
N TYR A 13 -0.28 -14.95 -26.49
CA TYR A 13 -1.74 -14.83 -26.53
C TYR A 13 -2.23 -13.56 -27.23
N SER A 14 -1.31 -12.73 -27.74
CA SER A 14 -1.65 -11.60 -28.59
C SER A 14 -2.07 -12.06 -29.99
N PRO A 15 -2.97 -11.31 -30.65
CA PRO A 15 -3.29 -11.53 -32.07
C PRO A 15 -2.02 -11.52 -32.92
N LYS A 16 -1.88 -12.53 -33.79
CA LYS A 16 -0.74 -12.63 -34.70
C LYS A 16 -1.04 -11.89 -36.00
N PRO A 17 -0.04 -11.24 -36.61
CA PRO A 17 -0.20 -10.60 -37.92
C PRO A 17 -0.50 -11.65 -38.99
N ALA A 18 -1.06 -11.21 -40.12
CA ALA A 18 -1.22 -12.09 -41.27
C ALA A 18 0.16 -12.56 -41.77
N PRO A 19 0.30 -13.84 -42.17
CA PRO A 19 1.54 -14.35 -42.72
C PRO A 19 1.82 -13.76 -44.11
N GLU A 20 3.09 -13.70 -44.46
CA GLU A 20 3.54 -13.36 -45.81
C GLU A 20 3.46 -14.59 -46.73
N CYS A 21 3.22 -14.35 -48.01
CA CYS A 21 3.20 -15.38 -49.04
C CYS A 21 4.60 -15.93 -49.26
N HIS A 22 4.77 -17.25 -49.13
CA HIS A 22 6.07 -17.89 -49.36
C HIS A 22 6.53 -17.90 -50.84
N ILE A 23 5.65 -17.50 -51.78
CA ILE A 23 5.95 -17.45 -53.21
C ILE A 23 6.42 -16.05 -53.63
N CYS A 24 5.75 -14.99 -53.17
CA CYS A 24 6.05 -13.60 -53.57
C CYS A 24 6.39 -12.63 -52.44
N GLY A 25 6.23 -13.01 -51.17
CA GLY A 25 6.50 -12.16 -50.01
C GLY A 25 5.39 -11.18 -49.62
N GLU A 26 4.33 -11.07 -50.42
CA GLU A 26 3.21 -10.16 -50.11
C GLU A 26 2.35 -10.65 -48.94
N GLU A 27 1.77 -9.71 -48.17
CA GLU A 27 0.87 -10.03 -47.05
C GLU A 27 -0.36 -10.80 -47.55
N MET A 28 -0.64 -11.94 -46.92
CA MET A 28 -1.74 -12.79 -47.33
C MET A 28 -3.06 -12.32 -46.73
N THR A 29 -4.17 -12.63 -47.40
CA THR A 29 -5.52 -12.31 -46.92
C THR A 29 -6.22 -13.56 -46.41
N ILE A 30 -7.15 -13.37 -45.46
CA ILE A 30 -7.94 -14.44 -44.88
C ILE A 30 -8.94 -14.96 -45.93
N GLN A 31 -8.85 -16.26 -46.24
CA GLN A 31 -9.77 -16.93 -47.17
C GLN A 31 -10.88 -17.69 -46.44
N ARG A 32 -10.56 -18.21 -45.25
CA ARG A 32 -11.52 -18.94 -44.42
C ARG A 32 -11.13 -18.83 -42.96
N MET A 33 -12.12 -18.59 -42.11
CA MET A 33 -11.98 -18.70 -40.65
C MET A 33 -12.92 -19.80 -40.16
N SER A 34 -12.39 -20.77 -39.43
CA SER A 34 -13.17 -21.81 -38.77
C SER A 34 -12.67 -21.98 -37.34
N ALA A 35 -13.37 -21.34 -36.40
CA ALA A 35 -12.95 -21.23 -35.01
C ALA A 35 -11.48 -20.75 -34.91
N SER A 36 -10.59 -21.56 -34.35
CA SER A 36 -9.17 -21.23 -34.21
C SER A 36 -8.32 -21.49 -35.45
N ARG A 37 -8.86 -22.05 -36.54
CA ARG A 37 -8.10 -22.30 -37.77
C ARG A 37 -8.39 -21.20 -38.78
N ILE A 38 -7.37 -20.42 -39.11
CA ILE A 38 -7.42 -19.35 -40.10
C ILE A 38 -6.63 -19.82 -41.32
N THR A 39 -7.28 -19.89 -42.47
CA THR A 39 -6.61 -20.14 -43.75
C THR A 39 -6.36 -18.82 -44.45
N TYR A 40 -5.09 -18.56 -44.74
CA TYR A 40 -4.63 -17.44 -45.54
C TYR A 40 -4.34 -17.89 -46.97
N GLY A 41 -4.49 -16.99 -47.92
CA GLY A 41 -4.18 -17.17 -49.33
C GLY A 41 -3.66 -15.88 -49.95
N CYS A 42 -2.74 -15.98 -50.91
CA CYS A 42 -2.27 -14.85 -51.70
C CYS A 42 -3.16 -14.70 -52.93
N THR A 43 -4.12 -13.78 -52.87
CA THR A 43 -5.05 -13.50 -53.97
C THR A 43 -4.41 -12.69 -55.08
N GLY A 44 -3.29 -12.00 -54.82
CA GLY A 44 -2.68 -11.06 -55.77
C GLY A 44 -3.61 -9.90 -56.16
N ALA A 45 -4.66 -9.68 -55.37
CA ALA A 45 -5.69 -8.69 -55.61
C ALA A 45 -5.39 -7.41 -54.83
N THR A 46 -5.44 -6.28 -55.51
CA THR A 46 -5.35 -4.93 -54.95
C THR A 46 -6.70 -4.24 -55.08
N TYR A 47 -7.08 -3.50 -54.05
CA TYR A 47 -8.34 -2.78 -53.98
C TYR A 47 -8.06 -1.27 -53.97
N ASP A 48 -8.56 -0.57 -54.98
CA ASP A 48 -8.50 0.89 -55.07
C ASP A 48 -9.88 1.47 -55.41
N ASP A 49 -9.95 2.79 -55.65
CA ASP A 49 -11.18 3.50 -56.01
C ASP A 49 -11.81 3.01 -57.34
N LYS A 50 -11.06 2.25 -58.16
CA LYS A 50 -11.51 1.66 -59.43
C LYS A 50 -11.98 0.22 -59.26
N GLY A 51 -11.86 -0.35 -58.06
CA GLY A 51 -12.29 -1.69 -57.71
C GLY A 51 -11.15 -2.69 -57.56
N CYS A 52 -11.50 -3.97 -57.61
CA CYS A 52 -10.53 -5.06 -57.47
C CYS A 52 -9.79 -5.28 -58.80
N HIS A 53 -8.47 -5.25 -58.76
CA HIS A 53 -7.61 -5.60 -59.88
C HIS A 53 -6.51 -6.55 -59.41
N TYR A 54 -6.05 -7.41 -60.31
CA TYR A 54 -5.02 -8.40 -60.03
C TYR A 54 -3.68 -7.96 -60.63
N ALA A 55 -2.57 -8.34 -60.00
CA ALA A 55 -1.25 -8.13 -60.58
C ALA A 55 -1.12 -8.80 -61.96
N GLU A 56 -0.17 -8.34 -62.78
CA GLU A 56 -0.01 -8.84 -64.14
C GLU A 56 0.22 -10.36 -64.16
N GLY A 57 -0.56 -11.07 -65.00
CA GLY A 57 -0.53 -12.53 -65.08
C GLY A 57 -1.24 -13.28 -63.95
N ARG A 58 -1.85 -12.56 -62.99
CA ARG A 58 -2.66 -13.15 -61.91
C ARG A 58 -4.15 -13.15 -62.29
N SER A 59 -4.89 -14.09 -61.74
CA SER A 59 -6.35 -14.12 -61.83
C SER A 59 -6.97 -14.72 -60.57
N ILE A 60 -8.31 -14.69 -60.48
CA ILE A 60 -9.01 -15.31 -59.36
C ILE A 60 -8.73 -16.82 -59.33
N ALA A 61 -8.31 -17.32 -58.17
CA ALA A 61 -8.01 -18.73 -57.95
C ALA A 61 -6.99 -19.32 -58.96
N ASP A 62 -5.95 -18.54 -59.29
CA ASP A 62 -4.82 -19.01 -60.08
C ASP A 62 -3.93 -20.02 -59.34
N ASP A 63 -2.99 -20.63 -60.04
CA ASP A 63 -2.04 -21.60 -59.47
C ASP A 63 -1.27 -21.00 -58.28
N HIS A 64 -0.98 -19.70 -58.33
CA HIS A 64 -0.33 -19.01 -57.22
C HIS A 64 -1.24 -18.97 -55.99
N TYR A 65 -2.51 -18.61 -56.16
CA TYR A 65 -3.49 -18.65 -55.08
C TYR A 65 -3.56 -20.06 -54.48
N GLU A 66 -3.75 -21.10 -55.29
CA GLU A 66 -3.85 -22.49 -54.83
C GLU A 66 -2.59 -22.96 -54.09
N GLN A 67 -1.41 -22.65 -54.60
CA GLN A 67 -0.13 -23.04 -53.99
C GLN A 67 0.20 -22.22 -52.74
N SER A 68 -0.30 -20.99 -52.63
CA SER A 68 0.05 -20.09 -51.52
C SER A 68 -0.63 -20.44 -50.19
N HIS A 69 -1.67 -21.27 -50.19
CA HIS A 69 -2.51 -21.48 -49.00
C HIS A 69 -1.74 -21.98 -47.77
N VAL A 70 -1.97 -21.31 -46.64
CA VAL A 70 -1.48 -21.75 -45.33
C VAL A 70 -2.60 -21.70 -44.31
N THR A 71 -2.69 -22.73 -43.46
CA THR A 71 -3.61 -22.73 -42.30
C THR A 71 -2.82 -22.54 -41.02
N VAL A 72 -3.11 -21.44 -40.33
CA VAL A 72 -2.53 -21.10 -39.03
C VAL A 72 -3.56 -21.41 -37.95
N VAL A 73 -3.10 -21.93 -36.81
CA VAL A 73 -3.91 -22.04 -35.60
C VAL A 73 -3.72 -20.76 -34.80
N ASP A 74 -4.80 -19.99 -34.68
CA ASP A 74 -4.88 -18.86 -33.79
C ASP A 74 -5.00 -19.35 -32.34
N VAL A 75 -4.04 -18.89 -31.53
CA VAL A 75 -3.95 -19.16 -30.09
C VAL A 75 -4.11 -17.87 -29.29
N SER A 76 -4.49 -16.77 -29.95
CA SER A 76 -4.75 -15.52 -29.26
C SER A 76 -5.96 -15.67 -28.34
N ASP A 77 -5.86 -15.10 -27.15
CA ASP A 77 -6.88 -15.22 -26.12
C ASP A 77 -6.98 -13.89 -25.35
N PRO A 78 -8.03 -13.10 -25.58
CA PRO A 78 -8.21 -11.81 -24.92
C PRO A 78 -8.44 -11.96 -23.41
N ASP A 79 -9.02 -13.07 -22.95
CA ASP A 79 -9.30 -13.29 -21.53
C ASP A 79 -7.98 -13.53 -20.78
N VAL A 80 -7.04 -14.27 -21.38
CA VAL A 80 -5.70 -14.44 -20.79
C VAL A 80 -4.96 -13.11 -20.68
N LEU A 81 -5.06 -12.24 -21.69
CA LEU A 81 -4.44 -10.90 -21.65
C LEU A 81 -5.07 -10.03 -20.55
N ALA A 82 -6.40 -10.05 -20.42
CA ALA A 82 -7.12 -9.34 -19.37
C ALA A 82 -6.71 -9.83 -17.97
N LEU A 83 -6.56 -11.14 -17.78
CA LEU A 83 -6.08 -11.73 -16.53
C LEU A 83 -4.63 -11.32 -16.21
N LEU A 84 -3.76 -11.18 -17.21
CA LEU A 84 -2.40 -10.68 -17.02
C LEU A 84 -2.38 -9.21 -16.57
N ASP A 85 -3.32 -8.39 -17.08
CA ASP A 85 -3.50 -7.01 -16.64
C ASP A 85 -4.03 -6.91 -15.22
N GLU A 86 -5.07 -7.67 -14.89
CA GLU A 86 -5.60 -7.76 -13.53
C GLU A 86 -4.50 -8.19 -12.55
N ASN A 87 -3.70 -9.20 -12.91
CA ASN A 87 -2.61 -9.66 -12.06
C ASN A 87 -1.54 -8.58 -11.85
N LEU A 88 -1.22 -7.78 -12.88
CA LEU A 88 -0.31 -6.64 -12.75
C LEU A 88 -0.88 -5.56 -11.83
N GLN A 89 -2.16 -5.25 -11.95
CA GLN A 89 -2.85 -4.29 -11.07
C GLN A 89 -2.87 -4.77 -9.61
N LEU A 90 -3.21 -6.04 -9.38
CA LEU A 90 -3.21 -6.66 -8.06
C LEU A 90 -1.81 -6.65 -7.43
N GLN A 91 -0.76 -6.92 -8.21
CA GLN A 91 0.61 -6.85 -7.71
C GLN A 91 0.98 -5.43 -7.26
N ARG A 92 0.65 -4.41 -8.06
CA ARG A 92 0.85 -3.00 -7.67
C ARG A 92 0.06 -2.63 -6.42
N GLY A 93 -1.18 -3.10 -6.30
CA GLY A 93 -2.03 -2.89 -5.12
C GLY A 93 -1.43 -3.54 -3.88
N LYS A 94 -0.92 -4.76 -4.00
CA LYS A 94 -0.22 -5.46 -2.93
C LYS A 94 1.03 -4.70 -2.48
N ASP A 95 1.87 -4.27 -3.42
CA ASP A 95 3.11 -3.54 -3.11
C ASP A 95 2.79 -2.20 -2.41
N ALA A 96 1.72 -1.51 -2.83
CA ALA A 96 1.25 -0.29 -2.18
C ALA A 96 0.73 -0.53 -0.75
N ILE A 97 -0.06 -1.59 -0.53
CA ILE A 97 -0.55 -1.97 0.79
C ILE A 97 0.62 -2.34 1.71
N GLU A 98 1.61 -3.07 1.20
CA GLU A 98 2.81 -3.43 1.95
C GLU A 98 3.61 -2.19 2.37
N ALA A 99 3.77 -1.22 1.49
CA ALA A 99 4.41 0.05 1.81
C ALA A 99 3.65 0.82 2.92
N VAL A 100 2.32 0.90 2.84
CA VAL A 100 1.48 1.54 3.87
C VAL A 100 1.58 0.79 5.20
N ALA A 101 1.57 -0.54 5.18
CA ALA A 101 1.70 -1.36 6.39
C ALA A 101 3.05 -1.15 7.10
N LEU A 102 4.13 -0.99 6.33
CA LEU A 102 5.45 -0.67 6.86
C LEU A 102 5.47 0.71 7.51
N ALA A 103 4.92 1.74 6.85
CA ALA A 103 4.83 3.09 7.40
C ALA A 103 4.01 3.12 8.70
N LEU A 104 2.83 2.49 8.71
CA LEU A 104 1.98 2.42 9.90
C LEU A 104 2.67 1.73 11.07
N ARG A 105 3.47 0.68 10.80
CA ARG A 105 4.23 -0.01 11.84
C ARG A 105 5.27 0.91 12.49
N ASP A 106 5.92 1.76 11.70
CA ASP A 106 6.93 2.69 12.18
C ASP A 106 6.28 3.85 12.96
N ASP A 107 5.16 4.40 12.48
CA ASP A 107 4.35 5.39 13.20
C ASP A 107 3.87 4.85 14.56
N MET A 108 3.37 3.61 14.61
CA MET A 108 2.94 2.97 15.84
C MET A 108 4.09 2.76 16.83
N ARG A 109 5.32 2.52 16.35
CA ARG A 109 6.50 2.45 17.20
C ARG A 109 6.81 3.81 17.81
N GLN A 110 6.84 4.85 16.97
CA GLN A 110 7.10 6.22 17.42
C GLN A 110 6.05 6.69 18.44
N ALA A 111 4.77 6.40 18.20
CA ALA A 111 3.69 6.72 19.12
C ALA A 111 3.87 6.04 20.49
N ARG A 112 4.31 4.77 20.51
CA ARG A 112 4.61 4.04 21.77
C ARG A 112 5.79 4.65 22.52
N GLU A 113 6.84 5.06 21.81
CA GLU A 113 8.00 5.72 22.42
C GLU A 113 7.63 7.07 23.02
N GLN A 114 6.81 7.86 22.32
CA GLN A 114 6.29 9.13 22.81
C GLN A 114 5.39 8.94 24.03
N LEU A 115 4.51 7.92 24.01
CA LEU A 115 3.67 7.57 25.15
C LEU A 115 4.51 7.22 26.37
N ALA A 116 5.50 6.34 26.22
CA ALA A 116 6.39 5.95 27.32
C ALA A 116 7.20 7.15 27.87
N ALA A 117 7.61 8.08 27.02
CA ALA A 117 8.28 9.30 27.45
C ALA A 117 7.34 10.24 28.22
N ALA A 118 6.10 10.40 27.76
CA ALA A 118 5.08 11.20 28.43
C ALA A 118 4.72 10.60 29.81
N GLU A 119 4.53 9.29 29.89
CA GLU A 119 4.26 8.58 31.16
C GLU A 119 5.39 8.80 32.17
N ARG A 120 6.66 8.67 31.75
CA ARG A 120 7.81 8.98 32.61
C ARG A 120 7.81 10.42 33.09
N ARG A 121 7.44 11.37 32.22
CA ARG A 121 7.41 12.79 32.58
C ARG A 121 6.28 13.08 33.55
N ILE A 122 5.12 12.45 33.42
CA ILE A 122 4.00 12.55 34.36
C ILE A 122 4.46 12.04 35.74
N ALA A 123 5.04 10.84 35.81
CA ALA A 123 5.53 10.29 37.07
C ALA A 123 6.58 11.19 37.75
N GLU A 124 7.50 11.79 36.96
CA GLU A 124 8.47 12.75 37.49
C GLU A 124 7.80 14.01 38.06
N LEU A 125 6.78 14.53 37.37
CA LEU A 125 6.04 15.71 37.81
C LEU A 125 5.20 15.43 39.05
N GLU A 126 4.55 14.26 39.13
CA GLU A 126 3.81 13.81 40.31
C GLU A 126 4.72 13.71 41.53
N ALA A 127 5.89 13.09 41.39
CA ALA A 127 6.88 13.02 42.47
C ALA A 127 7.36 14.41 42.90
N LYS A 128 7.62 15.32 41.96
CA LYS A 128 7.99 16.71 42.26
C LYS A 128 6.87 17.44 43.00
N LEU A 129 5.62 17.24 42.60
CA LEU A 129 4.47 17.83 43.26
C LEU A 129 4.36 17.36 44.71
N GLU A 130 4.51 16.05 44.96
CA GLU A 130 4.50 15.48 46.32
C GLU A 130 5.63 16.05 47.18
N THR A 131 6.85 16.18 46.63
CA THR A 131 7.96 16.79 47.37
C THR A 131 7.73 18.27 47.68
N ALA A 132 7.13 19.03 46.75
CA ALA A 132 6.81 20.44 46.96
C ALA A 132 5.75 20.61 48.05
N ASP A 133 4.70 19.78 48.05
CA ASP A 133 3.64 19.78 49.08
C ASP A 133 4.24 19.50 50.47
N ARG A 134 5.10 18.48 50.59
CA ARG A 134 5.82 18.17 51.84
C ARG A 134 6.71 19.31 52.33
N LEU A 135 7.44 19.97 51.42
CA LEU A 135 8.29 21.11 51.77
C LEU A 135 7.45 22.30 52.24
N GLN A 136 6.33 22.58 51.58
CA GLN A 136 5.39 23.63 51.98
C GLN A 136 4.82 23.36 53.38
N ASP A 137 4.34 22.14 53.63
CA ASP A 137 3.82 21.72 54.93
C ASP A 137 4.90 21.77 56.03
N GLY A 138 6.14 21.39 55.70
CA GLY A 138 7.30 21.51 56.59
C GLY A 138 7.60 22.96 56.96
N ALA A 139 7.76 23.83 55.95
CA ALA A 139 8.04 25.25 56.14
C ALA A 139 6.94 25.97 56.94
N PHE A 140 5.66 25.63 56.66
CA PHE A 140 4.52 26.16 57.42
C PHE A 140 4.58 25.74 58.89
N ARG A 141 4.82 24.45 59.18
CA ARG A 141 4.93 23.95 60.56
C ARG A 141 6.10 24.58 61.31
N ASP A 142 7.26 24.72 60.67
CA ASP A 142 8.43 25.31 61.31
C ASP A 142 8.23 26.80 61.60
N GLY A 143 7.62 27.54 60.67
CA GLY A 143 7.19 28.92 60.89
C GLY A 143 6.19 29.06 62.03
N LEU A 144 5.19 28.18 62.09
CA LEU A 144 4.17 28.17 63.14
C LEU A 144 4.78 27.88 64.53
N LYS A 145 5.68 26.89 64.63
CA LYS A 145 6.42 26.60 65.87
C LYS A 145 7.26 27.78 66.33
N ALA A 146 8.00 28.41 65.41
CA ALA A 146 8.80 29.57 65.72
C ALA A 146 7.93 30.72 66.26
N GLY A 147 6.84 31.05 65.56
CA GLY A 147 5.89 32.10 66.00
C GLY A 147 5.29 31.85 67.38
N PHE A 148 4.85 30.61 67.65
CA PHE A 148 4.35 30.22 68.98
C PHE A 148 5.44 30.36 70.06
N SER A 149 6.68 29.93 69.78
CA SER A 149 7.80 30.03 70.73
C SER A 149 8.20 31.46 71.08
N TYR A 150 8.04 32.40 70.14
CA TYR A 150 8.27 33.83 70.37
C TYR A 150 7.12 34.54 71.09
N GLY A 151 6.07 33.81 71.50
CA GLY A 151 4.90 34.38 72.17
C GLY A 151 4.05 35.28 71.27
N GLN A 152 4.13 35.10 69.94
CA GLN A 152 3.33 35.88 68.99
C GLN A 152 1.85 35.49 69.00
N THR A 153 1.52 34.31 69.53
CA THR A 153 0.15 33.81 69.71
C THR A 153 0.01 33.15 71.08
N ASP A 154 -1.12 33.36 71.77
CA ASP A 154 -1.44 32.76 73.09
C ASP A 154 -2.58 31.73 73.00
N ASP A 155 -2.98 31.36 71.78
CA ASP A 155 -4.00 30.33 71.52
C ASP A 155 -3.35 28.96 71.39
N GLN A 156 -3.16 28.30 72.52
CA GLN A 156 -2.62 26.95 72.60
C GLN A 156 -3.48 25.93 71.85
N SER A 157 -4.81 26.13 71.82
CA SER A 157 -5.75 25.21 71.19
C SER A 157 -5.69 25.29 69.66
N GLY A 158 -5.66 26.51 69.11
CA GLY A 158 -5.51 26.77 67.68
C GLY A 158 -4.16 26.31 67.15
N PHE A 159 -3.09 26.49 67.93
CA PHE A 159 -1.76 25.96 67.60
C PHE A 159 -1.76 24.43 67.47
N ALA A 160 -2.31 23.72 68.46
CA ALA A 160 -2.39 22.26 68.46
C ALA A 160 -3.24 21.73 67.30
N GLN A 161 -4.34 22.41 66.98
CA GLN A 161 -5.21 22.06 65.85
C GLN A 161 -4.52 22.27 64.49
N CYS A 162 -3.82 23.38 64.30
CA CYS A 162 -3.08 23.63 63.05
C CYS A 162 -1.93 22.64 62.87
N MET A 163 -1.19 22.35 63.94
CA MET A 163 -0.10 21.37 63.90
C MET A 163 -0.60 19.96 63.56
N SER A 164 -1.77 19.53 64.05
CA SER A 164 -2.32 18.21 63.74
C SER A 164 -2.77 18.09 62.28
N ALA A 165 -3.43 19.12 61.75
CA ALA A 165 -3.89 19.16 60.35
C ALA A 165 -2.75 19.04 59.32
N TYR A 166 -1.58 19.62 59.59
CA TYR A 166 -0.40 19.57 58.73
C TYR A 166 0.59 18.46 59.10
N SER A 167 0.26 17.62 60.08
CA SER A 167 1.07 16.44 60.45
C SER A 167 0.49 15.13 59.91
N THR A 168 -0.76 15.11 59.45
CA THR A 168 -1.45 13.91 58.95
C THR A 168 -1.40 13.75 57.42
N ARG A 169 -1.04 14.80 56.67
CA ARG A 169 -0.98 14.75 55.19
C ARG A 169 0.24 14.02 54.63
N THR A 170 1.21 13.63 55.45
CA THR A 170 2.39 12.87 55.00
C THR A 170 2.09 11.45 54.50
N ASP A 171 0.91 10.89 54.83
CA ASP A 171 0.60 9.46 54.61
C ASP A 171 -0.57 9.18 53.64
N ILE A 172 -1.05 10.17 52.87
CA ILE A 172 -2.09 9.90 51.86
C ILE A 172 -1.41 9.33 50.60
N GLY A 173 -1.09 8.02 50.67
CA GLY A 173 -0.69 7.22 49.52
C GLY A 173 -1.79 7.25 48.46
N VAL A 174 -1.44 7.71 47.27
CA VAL A 174 -2.27 7.62 46.06
C VAL A 174 -2.56 6.14 45.82
N LYS A 175 -3.81 5.71 46.02
CA LYS A 175 -4.29 4.45 45.46
C LYS A 175 -4.44 4.67 43.96
N VAL A 176 -3.50 4.12 43.20
CA VAL A 176 -3.66 3.90 41.76
C VAL A 176 -4.59 2.69 41.61
N GLU A 177 -5.74 2.88 40.97
CA GLU A 177 -6.67 1.80 40.58
C GLU A 177 -6.05 0.88 39.51
#